data_AF-A0A0A2M0N5-F1
#
_entry.id   AF-A0A0A2M0N5-F1
#
_cell.length_a   1.000
_cell.length_b   1.000
_cell.length_c   1.000
_cell.angle_alpha   90.00
_cell.angle_beta   90.00
_cell.angle_gamma   90.00
#
_symmetry.space_group_name_H-M   'P 1'
#
loop_
_entity.id
_entity.type
_entity.pdbx_description
1 polymer ?
#
loop_
_entity_poly.entity_id
_entity_poly.type
_entity_poly.pdbx_seq_one_letter_code
_entity_poly.pdbx_strand_id
1 'polypeptide(L)' 'MFSTGQLIFAVAFIIVFVTVLIFVYRKDFVVHKKYYKGTYRILIAFLAFIAVLFAIKLLTKDNS' A
#
# COMPACT_ATOMS: atom_id res chain seq x y z
N MET A 1 -41.71 11.17 -0.39
CA MET A 1 -42.04 10.59 0.94
C MET A 1 -41.48 9.19 0.94
N PHE A 2 -40.46 8.92 1.75
CA PHE A 2 -39.89 7.57 1.80
C PHE A 2 -40.84 6.67 2.59
N SER A 3 -41.23 5.54 2.01
CA SER A 3 -42.07 4.58 2.72
C SER A 3 -41.24 3.81 3.76
N THR A 4 -41.87 3.32 4.81
CA THR A 4 -41.22 2.51 5.85
C THR A 4 -40.45 1.32 5.24
N GLY A 5 -41.00 0.69 4.20
CA GLY A 5 -40.34 -0.40 3.48
C GLY A 5 -39.08 0.04 2.71
N GLN A 6 -39.07 1.26 2.14
CA GLN A 6 -37.89 1.81 1.46
C GLN A 6 -36.75 2.08 2.44
N LEU A 7 -37.05 2.58 3.64
CA LEU A 7 -36.04 2.81 4.68
C LEU A 7 -35.43 1.50 5.17
N ILE A 8 -36.24 0.47 5.40
CA ILE A 8 -35.77 -0.86 5.82
C ILE A 8 -34.86 -1.47 4.75
N PHE A 9 -35.28 -1.41 3.48
CA PHE A 9 -34.47 -1.89 2.36
C PHE A 9 -33.14 -1.13 2.24
N ALA A 10 -33.16 0.20 2.35
CA ALA A 10 -31.96 1.02 2.25
C ALA A 10 -30.95 0.68 3.36
N VAL A 11 -31.40 0.53 4.60
CA VAL A 11 -30.53 0.16 5.72
C VAL A 11 -29.94 -1.24 5.52
N ALA A 12 -30.78 -2.22 5.14
CA ALA A 12 -30.32 -3.58 4.87
C ALA A 12 -29.30 -3.63 3.73
N PHE A 13 -29.56 -2.90 2.65
CA PHE A 13 -28.66 -2.80 1.50
C PHE A 13 -27.30 -2.21 1.89
N ILE A 14 -27.29 -1.11 2.65
CA ILE A 14 -26.04 -0.46 3.10
C ILE A 14 -25.23 -1.42 3.98
N ILE A 15 -25.86 -2.14 4.91
CA ILE A 15 -25.16 -3.09 5.79
C ILE A 15 -24.49 -4.20 4.97
N VAL A 16 -25.23 -4.81 4.05
CA VAL A 16 -24.69 -5.88 3.19
C VAL A 16 -23.57 -5.33 2.30
N PHE A 17 -23.79 -4.18 1.68
CA PHE A 17 -22.83 -3.54 0.78
C PHE A 17 -21.51 -3.19 1.48
N VAL A 18 -21.58 -2.57 2.66
CA VAL A 18 -20.40 -2.23 3.47
C VAL A 18 -19.67 -3.49 3.92
N THR A 19 -20.39 -4.53 4.32
CA THR A 19 -19.78 -5.81 4.73
C THR A 19 -19.00 -6.46 3.59
N VAL A 20 -19.57 -6.48 2.38
CA VAL A 20 -18.90 -6.99 1.17
C VAL A 20 -17.67 -6.16 0.84
N LEU A 21 -17.76 -4.81 0.89
CA LEU A 21 -16.61 -3.94 0.67
C LEU A 21 -15.48 -4.25 1.65
N ILE A 22 -15.76 -4.33 2.95
CA ILE A 22 -14.75 -4.67 3.96
C ILE A 22 -14.10 -6.01 3.65
N PHE A 23 -14.87 -7.02 3.27
CA PHE A 23 -14.33 -8.34 2.93
C PHE A 23 -13.38 -8.31 1.72
N VAL A 24 -13.76 -7.60 0.65
CA VAL A 24 -12.93 -7.42 -0.55
C VAL A 24 -11.65 -6.64 -0.23
N TYR A 25 -11.76 -5.50 0.45
CA TYR A 25 -10.61 -4.67 0.82
C TYR A 25 -9.63 -5.41 1.74
N ARG A 26 -10.12 -6.24 2.65
CA ARG A 26 -9.25 -7.08 3.50
C ARG A 26 -8.48 -8.10 2.68
N LYS A 27 -9.10 -8.72 1.68
CA LYS A 27 -8.44 -9.68 0.78
C LYS A 27 -7.38 -8.98 -0.08
N ASP A 28 -7.67 -7.79 -0.58
CA ASP A 28 -6.71 -6.98 -1.35
C ASP A 28 -5.53 -6.50 -0.52
N PHE A 29 -5.73 -6.21 0.77
CA PHE A 29 -4.63 -5.86 1.67
C PHE A 29 -3.67 -7.03 1.90
N VAL A 30 -4.18 -8.26 2.00
CA VAL A 30 -3.36 -9.47 2.10
C VAL A 30 -2.56 -9.70 0.81
N VAL A 31 -3.15 -9.39 -0.34
CA VAL A 31 -2.49 -9.43 -1.66
C VAL A 31 -1.39 -8.38 -1.74
N HIS A 32 -1.63 -7.12 -1.35
CA HIS A 32 -0.61 -6.07 -1.36
C HIS A 32 0.60 -6.45 -0.48
N LYS A 33 0.36 -7.05 0.69
CA LYS A 33 1.44 -7.52 1.57
C LYS A 33 2.20 -8.73 0.99
N LYS A 34 1.59 -9.50 0.07
CA LYS A 34 2.20 -10.65 -0.61
C LYS A 34 3.05 -10.23 -1.81
N TYR A 35 2.60 -9.25 -2.60
CA TYR A 35 3.33 -8.77 -3.79
C TYR A 35 4.36 -7.66 -3.49
N TYR A 36 4.16 -6.83 -2.45
CA TYR A 36 5.17 -5.83 -2.03
C TYR A 36 6.19 -6.36 -1.02
N LYS A 37 6.12 -7.65 -0.63
CA LYS A 37 7.14 -8.33 0.18
C LYS A 37 8.41 -8.57 -0.67
N GLY A 38 9.12 -7.50 -1.02
CA GLY A 38 10.34 -7.58 -1.84
C GLY A 38 10.79 -6.23 -2.39
N THR A 39 9.86 -5.32 -2.68
CA THR A 39 10.16 -3.97 -3.20
C THR A 39 11.10 -3.18 -2.30
N TYR A 40 10.98 -3.34 -0.98
CA TYR A 40 11.87 -2.66 -0.03
C TYR A 40 13.34 -3.08 -0.18
N ARG A 41 13.64 -4.28 -0.67
CA ARG A 41 15.01 -4.73 -0.94
C ARG A 41 15.65 -3.99 -2.12
N ILE A 42 14.86 -3.69 -3.14
CA ILE A 42 15.29 -2.90 -4.30
C ILE A 42 15.58 -1.45 -3.87
N LEU A 43 14.75 -0.89 -3.00
CA LEU A 43 14.98 0.44 -2.44
C LEU A 43 16.28 0.49 -1.62
N ILE A 44 16.51 -0.49 -0.74
CA ILE A 44 17.76 -0.59 0.04
C ILE A 44 18.98 -0.73 -0.90
N ALA A 45 18.91 -1.58 -1.92
CA ALA A 45 20.00 -1.76 -2.87
C ALA A 45 20.32 -0.46 -3.63
N PHE A 46 19.29 0.30 -4.01
CA PHE A 46 19.45 1.59 -4.68
C PHE A 46 20.09 2.65 -3.77
N LEU A 47 19.64 2.76 -2.51
CA LEU A 47 20.26 3.63 -1.51
C LEU A 47 21.71 3.25 -1.21
N ALA A 48 22.01 1.95 -1.11
CA ALA A 48 23.37 1.46 -0.94
C ALA A 48 24.25 1.84 -2.14
N PHE A 49 23.73 1.70 -3.36
CA PHE A 49 24.44 2.12 -4.57
C PHE A 49 24.76 3.62 -4.57
N ILE A 50 23.80 4.48 -4.20
CA ILE A 50 24.02 5.92 -4.05
C ILE A 50 25.09 6.20 -2.99
N ALA A 51 25.03 5.54 -1.84
CA ALA A 51 26.01 5.71 -0.78
C ALA A 51 27.43 5.34 -1.25
N VAL A 52 27.58 4.27 -2.03
CA VAL A 52 28.86 3.88 -2.64
C VAL A 52 29.36 4.95 -3.61
N LEU A 53 28.51 5.53 -4.45
CA LEU A 53 28.90 6.62 -5.36
C LEU A 53 29.39 7.85 -4.59
N PHE A 54 28.72 8.20 -3.48
CA PHE A 54 29.16 9.29 -2.61
C PHE A 54 30.48 8.96 -1.90
N ALA A 55 30.67 7.73 -1.44
CA ALA A 55 31.91 7.29 -0.82
C ALA A 55 33.09 7.38 -1.81
N ILE A 56 32.90 6.92 -3.05
CA ILE A 56 33.92 7.05 -4.12
C ILE A 56 34.21 8.53 -4.39
N LYS A 57 33.18 9.37 -4.52
CA LYS A 57 33.35 10.82 -4.75
C LYS A 57 34.13 11.50 -3.61
N LEU A 58 33.89 11.12 -2.35
CA LEU A 58 34.62 11.64 -1.20
C LEU A 58 36.07 11.18 -1.20
N LEU A 59 36.32 9.89 -1.42
CA LEU A 59 37.66 9.32 -1.49
C LEU A 59 38.49 9.90 -2.64
N THR A 60 37.87 10.19 -3.79
CA THR A 60 38.55 10.83 -4.92
C THR A 60 38.77 12.33 -4.68
N LYS A 61 37.85 13.02 -3.99
CA LYS A 61 37.97 14.46 -3.71
C LYS A 61 38.99 14.79 -2.61
N ASP A 62 39.25 13.87 -1.68
CA ASP A 62 40.28 14.05 -0.64
C ASP A 62 41.71 13.91 -1.21
N ASN A 63 41.86 13.22 -2.36
CA ASN A 63 43.14 12.96 -3.04
C ASN A 63 43.48 14.00 -4.14
N SER A 64 42.85 15.18 -4.17
CA SER A 64 43.16 16.29 -5.11
C SER A 64 43.10 17.66 -4.47
#